data_AF-A0A920BD99-F1
#
_entry.id   AF-A0A920BD99-F1
#
_cell.length_a   1.000
_cell.length_b   1.000
_cell.length_c   1.000
_cell.angle_alpha   90.00
_cell.angle_beta   90.00
_cell.angle_gamma   90.00
#
_symmetry.space_group_name_H-M   'P 1'
#
loop_
_entity.id
_entity.type
_entity.pdbx_description
1 polymer ?
#
loop_
_entity_poly.entity_id
_entity_poly.type
_entity_poly.pdbx_seq_one_letter_code
_entity_poly.pdbx_strand_id
1 'polypeptide(L)'
;MVNNGGDIAFDLTPGTECRFGVFELKEAPELSTTVGIDDSSPVRGVATSGWRGRSQSLGIADSVTVLARSAAQADASATLVANAVNVDHPDIVRVPASQLVDDSDLELMPVTAHVPKISKHYIDRALENGSAMARNLQQAGRLEAAYLSLQHQTRVINSPESRS
;
A
#
# COMPACT_ATOMS: atom_id res chain seq x y z
N MET A 1 -17.93 -10.67 1.92
CA MET A 1 -16.63 -10.08 2.28
C MET A 1 -15.71 -11.19 2.75
N VAL A 2 -14.51 -11.29 2.18
CA VAL A 2 -13.45 -12.23 2.59
C VAL A 2 -12.23 -11.39 2.97
N ASN A 3 -11.61 -11.65 4.13
CA ASN A 3 -10.44 -10.94 4.63
C ASN A 3 -9.31 -11.94 4.94
N ASN A 4 -8.14 -11.78 4.31
CA ASN A 4 -6.98 -12.66 4.51
C ASN A 4 -5.78 -11.96 5.20
N GLY A 5 -6.05 -11.11 6.19
CA GLY A 5 -4.97 -10.50 7.00
C GLY A 5 -4.37 -9.22 6.41
N GLY A 6 -5.07 -8.57 5.48
CA GLY A 6 -4.66 -7.33 4.81
C GLY A 6 -5.39 -7.12 3.48
N ASP A 7 -5.75 -8.23 2.83
CA ASP A 7 -6.48 -8.24 1.57
C ASP A 7 -7.97 -8.46 1.79
N ILE A 8 -8.80 -7.61 1.21
CA ILE A 8 -10.25 -7.67 1.31
C ILE A 8 -10.86 -7.77 -0.09
N ALA A 9 -11.62 -8.85 -0.31
CA ALA A 9 -12.51 -9.01 -1.45
C ALA A 9 -13.96 -8.85 -1.00
N PHE A 10 -14.76 -8.11 -1.77
CA PHE A 10 -16.16 -7.88 -1.46
C PHE A 10 -16.98 -7.78 -2.75
N ASP A 11 -18.25 -8.16 -2.64
CA ASP A 11 -19.25 -7.98 -3.68
C ASP A 11 -20.34 -7.07 -3.10
N LEU A 12 -20.88 -6.17 -3.92
CA LEU A 12 -21.88 -5.19 -3.51
C LEU A 12 -23.18 -5.46 -4.27
N THR A 13 -24.27 -5.57 -3.53
CA THR A 13 -25.61 -5.57 -4.13
C THR A 13 -26.00 -4.15 -4.55
N PRO A 14 -26.80 -3.95 -5.61
CA PRO A 14 -27.25 -2.61 -6.01
C PRO A 14 -27.89 -1.83 -4.85
N GLY A 15 -27.48 -0.58 -4.66
CA GLY A 15 -27.92 0.30 -3.58
C GLY A 15 -27.17 0.11 -2.25
N THR A 16 -26.06 -0.62 -2.23
CA THR A 16 -25.25 -0.82 -1.02
C THR A 16 -23.85 -0.19 -1.13
N GLU A 17 -23.33 0.28 0.00
CA GLU A 17 -22.00 0.90 0.15
C GLU A 17 -21.14 0.00 1.04
N CYS A 18 -19.86 -0.17 0.71
CA CYS A 18 -18.88 -0.69 1.65
C CYS A 18 -17.89 0.41 2.06
N ARG A 19 -17.63 0.52 3.36
CA ARG A 19 -16.65 1.45 3.92
C ARG A 19 -15.45 0.69 4.44
N PHE A 20 -14.27 1.07 3.96
CA PHE A 20 -13.00 0.52 4.42
C PHE A 20 -12.27 1.57 5.25
N GLY A 21 -11.87 1.21 6.46
CA GLY A 21 -10.90 1.97 7.22
C GLY A 21 -9.51 1.67 6.69
N VAL A 22 -8.80 2.69 6.21
CA VAL A 22 -7.35 2.62 5.97
C VAL A 22 -6.69 2.95 7.31
N PHE A 23 -6.14 1.94 7.99
CA PHE A 23 -5.52 2.11 9.31
C PHE A 23 -4.01 2.28 9.15
N GLU A 24 -3.48 3.45 9.54
CA GLU A 24 -2.05 3.62 9.79
C GLU A 24 -1.68 2.98 11.13
N LEU A 25 -1.18 1.73 11.09
CA LEU A 25 -0.57 1.02 12.23
C LEU A 25 -1.47 0.85 13.48
N LYS A 26 -1.22 -0.22 14.25
CA LYS A 26 -1.94 -0.48 15.52
C LYS A 26 -1.72 0.60 16.59
N GLU A 27 -0.72 1.47 16.42
CA GLU A 27 -0.26 2.43 17.43
C GLU A 27 -0.72 3.88 17.17
N ALA A 28 -1.35 4.19 16.04
CA ALA A 28 -1.80 5.55 15.69
C ALA A 28 -3.18 5.59 14.99
N PRO A 29 -4.28 5.19 15.67
CA PRO A 29 -5.62 5.10 15.08
C PRO A 29 -6.24 6.43 14.60
N GLU A 30 -5.64 7.56 14.93
CA GLU A 30 -6.15 8.91 14.61
C GLU A 30 -6.02 9.29 13.13
N LEU A 31 -5.20 8.58 12.35
CA LEU A 31 -5.02 8.78 10.91
C LEU A 31 -5.85 7.78 10.07
N SER A 32 -7.07 7.49 10.53
CA SER A 32 -8.02 6.65 9.80
C SER A 32 -8.76 7.47 8.75
N THR A 33 -8.49 7.21 7.47
CA THR A 33 -9.37 7.66 6.39
C THR A 33 -10.37 6.56 6.06
N THR A 34 -11.62 6.94 5.84
CA THR A 34 -12.68 6.01 5.41
C THR A 34 -12.94 6.23 3.94
N VAL A 35 -12.77 5.18 3.12
CA VAL A 35 -13.15 5.23 1.71
C VAL A 35 -14.49 4.53 1.55
N GLY A 36 -15.49 5.29 1.10
CA GLY A 36 -16.79 4.75 0.68
C GLY A 36 -16.69 4.25 -0.76
N ILE A 37 -17.06 3.00 -0.98
CA ILE A 37 -17.14 2.38 -2.31
C ILE A 37 -18.59 2.01 -2.53
N ASP A 38 -19.26 2.72 -3.45
CA ASP A 38 -20.61 2.40 -3.89
C ASP A 38 -20.60 1.32 -4.99
N ASP A 39 -21.79 0.80 -5.31
CA ASP A 39 -21.95 -0.28 -6.30
C ASP A 39 -21.49 0.08 -7.73
N SER A 40 -21.48 1.38 -8.06
CA SER A 40 -21.10 1.89 -9.37
C SER A 40 -19.59 1.96 -9.58
N SER A 41 -18.83 1.94 -8.47
CA SER A 41 -17.38 1.85 -8.50
C SER A 41 -16.92 0.49 -9.07
N PRO A 42 -15.88 0.45 -9.92
CA PRO A 42 -15.31 -0.80 -10.40
C PRO A 42 -14.45 -1.53 -9.35
N VAL A 43 -14.20 -0.93 -8.18
CA VAL A 43 -13.33 -1.50 -7.15
C VAL A 43 -13.98 -2.72 -6.48
N ARG A 44 -13.27 -3.84 -6.45
CA ARG A 44 -13.67 -5.09 -5.75
C ARG A 44 -12.54 -5.69 -4.91
N GLY A 45 -11.39 -5.03 -4.87
CA GLY A 45 -10.23 -5.44 -4.09
C GLY A 45 -9.58 -4.25 -3.39
N VAL A 46 -9.23 -4.47 -2.12
CA VAL A 46 -8.39 -3.57 -1.33
C VAL A 46 -7.27 -4.41 -0.73
N ALA A 47 -6.04 -3.91 -0.80
CA ALA A 47 -4.88 -4.55 -0.19
C ALA A 47 -3.97 -3.48 0.41
N THR A 48 -3.22 -3.85 1.45
CA THR A 48 -2.27 -2.96 2.12
C THR A 48 -0.91 -3.63 2.29
N SER A 49 0.15 -2.94 1.89
CA SER A 49 1.54 -3.42 2.00
C SER A 49 2.44 -2.34 2.61
N GLY A 50 3.50 -2.74 3.31
CA GLY A 50 4.42 -1.81 3.97
C GLY A 50 5.47 -2.55 4.78
N TRP A 51 6.57 -1.89 5.12
CA TRP A 51 7.74 -2.57 5.71
C TRP A 51 7.51 -3.09 7.13
N ARG A 52 6.51 -2.54 7.84
CA ARG A 52 6.06 -3.00 9.16
C ARG A 52 4.90 -4.01 9.10
N GLY A 53 4.43 -4.31 7.88
CA GLY A 53 3.35 -5.25 7.64
C GLY A 53 3.79 -6.71 7.78
N ARG A 54 2.84 -7.62 7.59
CA ARG A 54 3.15 -9.07 7.50
C ARG A 54 3.80 -9.44 6.16
N SER A 55 3.51 -8.67 5.12
CA SER A 55 4.11 -8.81 3.80
C SER A 55 5.46 -8.12 3.81
N GLN A 56 6.53 -8.86 3.54
CA GLN A 56 7.87 -8.28 3.52
C GLN A 56 8.03 -7.37 2.30
N SER A 57 8.30 -6.08 2.53
CA SER A 57 8.56 -5.12 1.46
C SER A 57 10.05 -4.75 1.38
N LEU A 58 10.55 -4.61 0.16
CA LEU A 58 11.90 -4.10 -0.15
C LEU A 58 11.97 -2.57 0.02
N GLY A 59 10.82 -1.89 -0.02
CA GLY A 59 10.70 -0.45 0.17
C GLY A 59 10.63 -0.04 1.64
N ILE A 60 10.38 1.24 1.86
CA ILE A 60 10.33 1.86 3.19
C ILE A 60 8.97 2.46 3.55
N ALA A 61 7.93 2.30 2.71
CA ALA A 61 6.60 2.80 3.03
C ALA A 61 6.06 2.20 4.34
N ASP A 62 5.60 3.05 5.24
CA ASP A 62 4.92 2.60 6.46
C ASP A 62 3.63 1.86 6.09
N SER A 63 2.92 2.37 5.09
CA SER A 63 1.75 1.73 4.49
C SER A 63 1.53 2.20 3.06
N VAL A 64 1.06 1.29 2.21
CA VAL A 64 0.49 1.56 0.90
C VAL A 64 -0.80 0.77 0.80
N THR A 65 -1.92 1.47 0.66
CA THR A 65 -3.23 0.86 0.41
C THR A 65 -3.63 1.08 -1.03
N VAL A 66 -3.98 0.00 -1.74
CA VAL A 66 -4.40 0.06 -3.14
C VAL A 66 -5.84 -0.43 -3.29
N LEU A 67 -6.59 0.28 -4.13
CA LEU A 67 -7.93 -0.07 -4.57
C LEU A 67 -7.87 -0.53 -6.03
N ALA A 68 -8.39 -1.71 -6.33
CA ALA A 68 -8.39 -2.28 -7.67
C ALA A 68 -9.65 -3.09 -7.97
N ARG A 69 -9.79 -3.56 -9.22
CA ARG A 69 -10.95 -4.33 -9.68
C ARG A 69 -11.01 -5.76 -9.15
N SER A 70 -9.96 -6.22 -8.47
CA SER A 70 -9.95 -7.50 -7.76
C SER A 70 -8.92 -7.48 -6.63
N ALA A 71 -9.09 -8.35 -5.63
CA ALA A 71 -8.15 -8.45 -4.51
C ALA A 71 -6.74 -8.83 -4.98
N ALA A 72 -6.62 -9.75 -5.95
CA ALA A 72 -5.32 -10.14 -6.51
C ALA A 72 -4.60 -8.98 -7.21
N GLN A 73 -5.32 -8.11 -7.92
CA GLN A 73 -4.74 -6.90 -8.52
C GLN A 73 -4.33 -5.89 -7.46
N ALA A 74 -5.14 -5.73 -6.41
CA ALA A 74 -4.85 -4.83 -5.31
C ALA A 74 -3.57 -5.27 -4.58
N ASP A 75 -3.45 -6.55 -4.21
CA ASP A 75 -2.30 -7.09 -3.48
C ASP A 75 -0.99 -6.98 -4.28
N ALA A 76 -1.00 -7.42 -5.54
CA ALA A 76 0.16 -7.29 -6.42
C ALA A 76 0.58 -5.82 -6.60
N SER A 77 -0.39 -4.92 -6.78
CA SER A 77 -0.11 -3.49 -6.95
C SER A 77 0.38 -2.84 -5.66
N ALA A 78 -0.21 -3.18 -4.51
CA ALA A 78 0.23 -2.67 -3.21
C ALA A 78 1.67 -3.06 -2.93
N THR A 79 2.04 -4.32 -3.20
CA THR A 79 3.42 -4.80 -3.06
C THR A 79 4.38 -4.06 -4.00
N LEU A 80 4.03 -3.89 -5.28
CA LEU A 80 4.86 -3.16 -6.25
C LEU A 80 5.06 -1.68 -5.87
N VAL A 81 3.99 -1.00 -5.45
CA VAL A 81 4.04 0.42 -5.06
C VAL A 81 4.80 0.58 -3.76
N ALA A 82 4.57 -0.27 -2.74
CA ALA A 82 5.31 -0.24 -1.48
C ALA A 82 6.81 -0.44 -1.70
N ASN A 83 7.20 -1.39 -2.58
CA ASN A 83 8.60 -1.60 -2.95
C ASN A 83 9.21 -0.41 -3.70
N ALA A 84 8.41 0.32 -4.47
CA ALA A 84 8.84 1.52 -5.17
C ALA A 84 8.96 2.76 -4.27
N VAL A 85 8.28 2.80 -3.11
CA VAL A 85 8.53 3.82 -2.08
C VAL A 85 9.86 3.51 -1.42
N ASN A 86 10.93 3.98 -2.04
CA ASN A 86 12.28 3.66 -1.63
C ASN A 86 13.28 4.76 -1.98
N VAL A 87 14.35 4.82 -1.21
CA VAL A 87 15.51 5.70 -1.44
C VAL A 87 16.74 5.08 -0.77
N ASP A 88 17.92 5.36 -1.31
CA ASP A 88 19.16 4.98 -0.65
C ASP A 88 19.44 5.93 0.51
N HIS A 89 19.62 5.36 1.70
CA HIS A 89 20.00 6.06 2.91
C HIS A 89 20.89 5.13 3.74
N PRO A 90 22.06 5.58 4.23
CA PRO A 90 23.02 4.70 4.91
C PRO A 90 22.47 4.04 6.17
N ASP A 91 21.54 4.72 6.85
CA ASP A 91 20.97 4.24 8.10
C ASP A 91 19.70 3.37 7.92
N ILE A 92 19.23 3.14 6.68
CA ILE A 92 18.16 2.16 6.43
C ILE A 92 18.78 0.76 6.50
N VAL A 93 18.26 -0.07 7.40
CA VAL A 93 18.74 -1.44 7.58
C VAL A 93 17.87 -2.39 6.77
N ARG A 94 18.53 -3.20 5.94
CA ARG A 94 17.91 -4.32 5.22
C ARG A 94 18.58 -5.63 5.63
N VAL A 95 17.78 -6.67 5.80
CA VAL A 95 18.26 -8.02 6.16
C VAL A 95 17.62 -9.03 5.20
N PRO A 96 18.25 -10.21 4.99
CA PRO A 96 17.59 -11.30 4.30
C PRO A 96 16.22 -11.61 4.90
N ALA A 97 15.23 -11.83 4.05
CA ALA A 97 13.88 -12.26 4.41
C ALA A 97 13.84 -13.39 5.45
N SER A 98 14.72 -14.38 5.25
CA SER A 98 14.95 -15.53 6.14
C SER A 98 15.40 -15.19 7.57
N GLN A 99 15.87 -13.96 7.84
CA GLN A 99 16.24 -13.54 9.20
C GLN A 99 15.07 -12.95 9.99
N LEU A 100 13.94 -12.63 9.34
CA LEU A 100 12.76 -12.04 9.98
C LEU A 100 11.59 -13.02 10.12
N VAL A 101 11.47 -13.99 9.20
CA VAL A 101 10.38 -14.96 9.18
C VAL A 101 10.94 -16.33 8.82
N ASP A 102 10.73 -17.31 9.69
CA ASP A 102 11.03 -18.72 9.40
C ASP A 102 10.16 -19.18 8.20
N ASP A 103 10.77 -19.88 7.24
CA ASP A 103 10.15 -20.34 5.96
C ASP A 103 9.69 -19.22 5.00
N SER A 104 10.41 -18.10 4.92
CA SER A 104 10.12 -17.09 3.90
C SER A 104 10.47 -17.55 2.47
N ASP A 105 9.47 -17.56 1.57
CA ASP A 105 9.62 -17.78 0.12
C ASP A 105 10.59 -16.77 -0.56
N LEU A 106 10.94 -15.68 0.13
CA LEU A 106 11.85 -14.65 -0.37
C LEU A 106 13.33 -14.95 -0.03
N GLU A 107 13.59 -15.95 0.82
CA GLU A 107 14.90 -16.49 1.23
C GLU A 107 15.95 -15.40 1.54
N LEU A 108 16.83 -15.10 0.56
CA LEU A 108 17.96 -14.19 0.69
C LEU A 108 17.64 -12.75 0.25
N MET A 109 16.43 -12.47 -0.24
CA MET A 109 16.08 -11.14 -0.69
C MET A 109 16.12 -10.12 0.47
N PRO A 110 16.82 -8.98 0.30
CA PRO A 110 17.01 -8.01 1.36
C PRO A 110 15.74 -7.19 1.59
N VAL A 111 15.06 -7.45 2.71
CA VAL A 111 13.84 -6.77 3.14
C VAL A 111 14.15 -5.72 4.21
N THR A 112 13.36 -4.67 4.27
CA THR A 112 13.59 -3.56 5.20
C THR A 112 13.31 -3.99 6.64
N ALA A 113 14.34 -3.98 7.49
CA ALA A 113 14.25 -4.31 8.92
C ALA A 113 14.10 -3.07 9.80
N HIS A 114 14.70 -1.96 9.41
CA HIS A 114 14.62 -0.70 10.15
C HIS A 114 14.68 0.51 9.22
N VAL A 115 13.72 1.41 9.40
CA VAL A 115 13.73 2.74 8.78
C VAL A 115 13.91 3.77 9.91
N PRO A 116 15.05 4.47 9.99
CA PRO A 116 15.26 5.52 10.98
C PRO A 116 14.42 6.73 10.63
N LYS A 117 14.29 7.68 11.55
CA LYS A 117 13.72 8.99 11.21
C LYS A 117 14.62 9.67 10.17
N ILE A 118 14.08 9.94 8.99
CA ILE A 118 14.82 10.53 7.86
C ILE A 118 14.32 11.95 7.58
N SER A 119 15.12 12.74 6.87
CA SER A 119 14.74 14.11 6.55
C SER A 119 13.59 14.15 5.53
N LYS A 120 12.82 15.24 5.54
CA LYS A 120 11.70 15.45 4.62
C LYS A 120 12.11 15.26 3.15
N HIS A 121 13.33 15.61 2.77
CA HIS A 121 13.83 15.44 1.41
C HIS A 121 13.85 13.96 0.97
N TYR A 122 14.32 13.05 1.83
CA TYR A 122 14.33 11.62 1.54
C TYR A 122 12.91 11.04 1.51
N ILE A 123 12.05 11.50 2.43
CA ILE A 123 10.63 11.11 2.48
C ILE A 123 9.94 11.50 1.16
N ASP A 124 10.10 12.74 0.72
CA ASP A 124 9.48 13.24 -0.52
C ASP A 124 9.96 12.45 -1.74
N ARG A 125 11.27 12.17 -1.82
CA ARG A 125 11.83 11.37 -2.93
C ARG A 125 11.30 9.95 -2.96
N ALA A 126 11.25 9.28 -1.81
CA ALA A 126 10.71 7.93 -1.73
C ALA A 126 9.23 7.89 -2.11
N LEU A 127 8.42 8.82 -1.59
CA LEU A 127 7.01 8.93 -1.92
C LEU A 127 6.77 9.29 -3.40
N GLU A 128 7.65 10.09 -4.01
CA GLU A 128 7.56 10.40 -5.45
C GLU A 128 7.84 9.16 -6.30
N ASN A 129 8.84 8.34 -5.94
CA ASN A 129 9.12 7.08 -6.62
C ASN A 129 7.93 6.12 -6.56
N GLY A 130 7.31 5.97 -5.39
CA GLY A 130 6.09 5.17 -5.23
C GLY A 130 4.90 5.75 -6.02
N SER A 131 4.75 7.08 -6.00
CA SER A 131 3.69 7.77 -6.75
C SER A 131 3.83 7.58 -8.26
N ALA A 132 5.07 7.60 -8.78
CA ALA A 132 5.35 7.33 -10.19
C ALA A 132 5.00 5.88 -10.55
N MET A 133 5.35 4.90 -9.71
CA MET A 133 4.95 3.51 -9.89
C MET A 133 3.42 3.35 -9.90
N ALA A 134 2.74 3.94 -8.92
CA ALA A 134 1.29 3.88 -8.83
C ALA A 134 0.60 4.48 -10.07
N ARG A 135 1.10 5.61 -10.58
CA ARG A 135 0.59 6.21 -11.84
C ARG A 135 0.83 5.31 -13.05
N ASN A 136 1.99 4.64 -13.15
CA ASN A 136 2.25 3.70 -14.24
C ASN A 136 1.28 2.50 -14.19
N LEU A 137 1.04 1.94 -13.01
CA LEU A 137 0.09 0.85 -12.80
C LEU A 137 -1.34 1.29 -13.10
N GLN A 138 -1.71 2.51 -12.72
CA GLN A 138 -3.02 3.09 -13.01
C GLN A 138 -3.23 3.26 -14.52
N GLN A 139 -2.25 3.81 -15.24
CA GLN A 139 -2.28 3.93 -16.70
C GLN A 139 -2.38 2.56 -17.39
N ALA A 140 -1.81 1.53 -16.79
CA ALA A 140 -1.93 0.14 -17.25
C ALA A 140 -3.23 -0.57 -16.79
N GLY A 141 -4.15 0.13 -16.12
CA GLY A 141 -5.42 -0.41 -15.63
C GLY A 141 -5.27 -1.47 -14.53
N ARG A 142 -4.18 -1.42 -13.75
CA ARG A 142 -3.89 -2.40 -12.68
C ARG A 142 -4.39 -1.98 -11.31
N LEU A 143 -4.64 -0.68 -11.11
CA LEU A 143 -5.26 -0.12 -9.91
C LEU A 143 -6.12 1.09 -10.28
N GLU A 144 -7.07 1.42 -9.41
CA GLU A 144 -7.96 2.58 -9.54
C GLU A 144 -7.47 3.75 -8.68
N ALA A 145 -7.01 3.47 -7.46
CA ALA A 145 -6.46 4.45 -6.54
C ALA A 145 -5.39 3.83 -5.62
N ALA A 146 -4.50 4.66 -5.09
CA ALA A 146 -3.49 4.28 -4.11
C ALA A 146 -3.27 5.39 -3.06
N TYR A 147 -3.18 4.99 -1.80
CA TYR A 147 -2.75 5.82 -0.68
C TYR A 147 -1.39 5.34 -0.20
N LEU A 148 -0.40 6.23 -0.12
CA LEU A 148 0.96 5.92 0.30
C LEU A 148 1.27 6.75 1.54
N SER A 149 1.91 6.16 2.55
CA SER A 149 2.41 6.90 3.71
C SER A 149 3.82 6.50 4.15
N LEU A 150 4.56 7.50 4.62
CA LEU A 150 5.91 7.40 5.14
C LEU A 150 6.17 8.53 6.14
N GLN A 151 6.39 8.20 7.41
CA GLN A 151 6.72 9.08 8.52
C GLN A 151 5.83 10.34 8.56
N HIS A 152 4.52 10.12 8.66
CA HIS A 152 3.47 11.15 8.70
C HIS A 152 3.29 11.98 7.42
N GLN A 153 3.98 11.65 6.33
CA GLN A 153 3.71 12.23 5.02
C GLN A 153 2.99 11.24 4.13
N THR A 154 2.07 11.77 3.35
CA THR A 154 1.16 10.95 2.56
C THR A 154 1.14 11.41 1.11
N ARG A 155 0.80 10.49 0.20
CA ARG A 155 0.45 10.79 -1.20
C ARG A 155 -0.78 9.98 -1.56
N VAL A 156 -1.64 10.59 -2.37
CA VAL A 156 -2.85 9.95 -2.88
C VAL A 156 -2.81 10.01 -4.40
N ILE A 157 -2.95 8.85 -5.04
CA ILE A 157 -3.09 8.71 -6.48
C ILE A 157 -4.53 8.29 -6.73
N ASN A 158 -5.30 9.15 -7.39
CA ASN A 158 -6.69 8.89 -7.75
C ASN A 158 -6.83 9.06 -9.27
N SER A 159 -7.79 8.35 -9.88
CA SER A 159 -8.51 8.89 -11.02
C SER A 159 -9.88 9.32 -10.51
N PRO A 160 -10.21 10.62 -10.50
CA PRO A 160 -11.58 11.05 -10.33
C PRO A 160 -12.30 10.85 -11.67
N GLU A 161 -12.97 9.71 -11.82
CA GLU A 161 -14.22 9.71 -12.59
C GLU A 161 -15.34 9.24 -11.68
N SER A 162 -15.78 10.13 -10.79
CA SER A 162 -17.21 10.30 -10.57
C SER A 162 -17.59 11.67 -11.15
N ARG A 163 -18.61 11.61 -11.99
CA ARG A 163 -19.11 12.69 -12.83
C ARG A 163 -19.51 13.93 -12.02
N SER A 164 -19.36 15.07 -12.70
CA SER A 164 -20.18 16.28 -12.61
C SER A 164 -21.58 16.09 -12.05
#